data_AF-A0A835H3H1-F1
#
_entry.id   AF-A0A835H3H1-F1
#
_cell.length_a   1.000
_cell.length_b   1.000
_cell.length_c   1.000
_cell.angle_alpha   90.00
_cell.angle_beta   90.00
_cell.angle_gamma   90.00
#
_symmetry.space_group_name_H-M   'P 1'
#
loop_
_entity.id
_entity.type
_entity.pdbx_description
1 polymer ?
#
loop_
_entity_poly.entity_id
_entity_poly.type
_entity_poly.pdbx_seq_one_letter_code
_entity_poly.pdbx_strand_id
1 'polypeptide(L)'
;MIETLHYPFEMCVKEGYAASLMCSYNRVNGVPACAHPKLLNETIRGLWDLHGLCSKYGVEGILNGKVAEAKLDEALKNLYAVLMRLGWFDGSPGNYGALGRDDICSPASLELAAESGVTCRYVTPLVGLGSYADVKYAPGCTDVKCKSDLELKATQ
;
A
#
# COMPACT_ATOMS: atom_id res chain seq x y z
N MET A 1 2.22 9.72 13.59
CA MET A 1 1.43 9.82 12.34
C MET A 1 2.34 9.87 11.12
N ILE A 2 3.31 10.79 11.07
CA ILE A 2 4.24 10.92 9.94
C ILE A 2 5.04 9.63 9.70
N GLU A 3 5.75 9.11 10.71
CA GLU A 3 6.63 7.95 10.47
C GLU A 3 5.91 6.62 10.21
N THR A 4 4.66 6.46 10.66
CA THR A 4 3.93 5.19 10.52
C THR A 4 2.94 5.18 9.37
N LEU A 5 2.23 6.29 9.12
CA LEU A 5 1.17 6.33 8.11
C LEU A 5 1.58 7.04 6.83
N HIS A 6 2.56 7.96 6.87
CA HIS A 6 2.96 8.71 5.68
C HIS A 6 4.13 8.06 4.94
N TYR A 7 5.04 7.44 5.69
CA TYR A 7 6.24 6.82 5.13
C TYR A 7 6.00 5.92 3.90
N PRO A 8 5.04 4.98 3.89
CA PRO A 8 4.81 4.16 2.70
C PRO A 8 4.36 4.98 1.47
N PHE A 9 3.59 6.05 1.66
CA PHE A 9 3.16 6.91 0.55
C PHE A 9 4.29 7.82 0.06
N GLU A 10 5.12 8.33 0.97
CA GLU A 10 6.30 9.10 0.62
C GLU A 10 7.26 8.27 -0.24
N MET A 11 7.54 7.04 0.17
CA MET A 11 8.37 6.09 -0.59
C MET A 11 7.77 5.81 -1.97
N CYS A 12 6.46 5.54 -2.05
CA CYS A 12 5.77 5.34 -3.34
C CYS A 12 5.92 6.53 -4.29
N VAL A 13 5.93 7.76 -3.76
CA VAL A 13 6.07 8.96 -4.58
C VAL A 13 7.52 9.22 -4.95
N LYS A 14 8.42 9.29 -3.96
CA LYS A 14 9.81 9.71 -4.16
C LYS A 14 10.68 8.65 -4.83
N GLU A 15 10.46 7.38 -4.48
CA GLU A 15 11.26 6.26 -4.99
C GLU A 15 10.48 5.45 -6.03
N GLY A 16 9.19 5.25 -5.81
CA GLY A 16 8.32 4.51 -6.72
C GLY A 16 7.81 5.31 -7.92
N TYR A 17 8.07 6.62 -7.96
CA TYR A 17 7.60 7.54 -9.01
C TYR A 17 6.09 7.40 -9.31
N ALA A 18 5.28 7.20 -8.27
CA ALA A 18 3.84 7.01 -8.41
C ALA A 18 3.22 8.18 -9.21
N ALA A 19 2.43 7.84 -10.23
CA ALA A 19 1.79 8.85 -11.08
C ALA A 19 0.59 9.55 -10.42
N SER A 20 0.02 8.94 -9.38
CA SER A 20 -1.16 9.45 -8.69
C SER A 20 -1.30 8.87 -7.27
N LEU A 21 -2.05 9.57 -6.43
CA LEU A 21 -2.50 9.12 -5.11
C LEU A 21 -4.02 9.29 -5.01
N MET A 22 -4.68 8.33 -4.34
CA MET A 22 -6.09 8.45 -3.99
C MET A 22 -6.22 8.97 -2.56
N CYS A 23 -7.06 9.98 -2.37
CA CYS A 23 -7.39 10.47 -1.03
C CYS A 23 -8.38 9.53 -0.34
N SER A 24 -8.18 9.30 0.96
CA SER A 24 -9.09 8.46 1.76
C SER A 24 -10.40 9.18 2.07
N TYR A 25 -11.42 8.41 2.48
CA TYR A 25 -12.73 8.96 2.83
C TYR A 25 -12.79 9.65 4.19
N ASN A 26 -11.91 9.28 5.11
CA ASN A 26 -11.96 9.77 6.48
C ASN A 26 -11.51 11.22 6.61
N ARG A 27 -11.80 11.79 7.78
CA ARG A 27 -11.23 13.06 8.21
C ARG A 27 -9.92 12.80 8.96
N VAL A 28 -8.95 13.69 8.76
CA VAL A 28 -7.72 13.77 9.56
C VAL A 28 -7.81 15.08 10.31
N ASN A 29 -7.78 15.02 11.64
CA ASN A 29 -7.91 16.19 12.51
C ASN A 29 -9.15 17.06 12.17
N GLY A 30 -10.28 16.42 11.87
CA GLY A 30 -11.55 17.09 11.56
C GLY A 30 -11.72 17.54 10.10
N VAL A 31 -10.66 17.51 9.27
CA VAL A 31 -10.71 17.92 7.86
C VAL A 31 -10.72 16.69 6.94
N PRO A 32 -11.62 16.58 5.94
CA PRO A 32 -11.61 15.47 4.99
C PRO A 32 -10.26 15.37 4.26
N ALA A 33 -9.70 14.16 4.12
CA ALA A 33 -8.38 13.97 3.52
C ALA A 33 -8.28 14.56 2.09
N CYS A 34 -9.34 14.40 1.28
CA CYS A 34 -9.44 14.97 -0.07
C CYS A 34 -9.51 16.51 -0.13
N ALA A 35 -9.66 17.19 1.01
CA ALA A 35 -9.72 18.64 1.11
C ALA A 35 -8.76 19.20 2.17
N HIS A 36 -7.79 18.39 2.62
CA HIS A 36 -6.88 18.78 3.69
C HIS A 36 -5.70 19.57 3.12
N PRO A 37 -5.60 20.90 3.35
CA PRO A 37 -4.62 21.76 2.67
C PRO A 37 -3.17 21.36 2.99
N LYS A 38 -2.87 21.03 4.26
CA LYS A 38 -1.51 20.57 4.63
C LYS A 38 -1.11 19.24 3.98
N LEU A 39 -2.06 18.31 3.79
CA LEU A 39 -1.75 17.02 3.17
C LEU A 39 -1.54 17.20 1.67
N LEU A 40 -2.44 17.92 0.99
CA LEU A 40 -2.42 18.03 -0.46
C LEU A 40 -1.36 19.04 -0.96
N ASN A 41 -1.31 20.24 -0.39
CA ASN A 41 -0.46 21.31 -0.90
C ASN A 41 0.92 21.31 -0.26
N GLU A 42 1.01 21.22 1.06
CA GLU A 42 2.30 21.26 1.74
C GLU A 42 3.04 19.93 1.63
N THR A 43 2.38 18.80 1.91
CA THR A 43 3.03 17.49 1.95
C THR A 43 3.17 16.88 0.55
N ILE A 44 2.06 16.54 -0.11
CA ILE A 44 2.07 15.77 -1.37
C ILE A 44 2.67 16.60 -2.52
N ARG A 45 2.21 17.83 -2.73
CA ARG A 45 2.74 18.70 -3.80
C ARG A 45 4.05 19.39 -3.41
N GLY A 46 4.16 19.88 -2.19
CA GLY A 46 5.34 20.62 -1.74
C GLY A 46 6.53 19.73 -1.40
N LEU A 47 6.38 18.83 -0.43
CA LEU A 47 7.48 18.01 0.09
C LEU A 47 7.78 16.78 -0.77
N TRP A 48 6.76 16.20 -1.41
CA TRP A 48 6.92 14.98 -2.22
C TRP A 48 6.90 15.23 -3.72
N ASP A 49 6.64 16.47 -4.15
CA ASP A 49 6.65 16.89 -5.56
C ASP A 49 5.64 16.14 -6.47
N LEU A 50 4.59 15.55 -5.89
CA LEU A 50 3.56 14.87 -6.67
C LEU A 50 2.48 15.83 -7.16
N HIS A 51 2.39 15.95 -8.48
CA HIS A 51 1.42 16.80 -9.16
C HIS A 51 0.21 16.02 -9.74
N GLY A 52 0.15 14.71 -9.55
CA GLY A 52 -0.93 13.84 -10.06
C GLY A 52 -2.36 14.16 -9.57
N LEU A 53 -3.34 13.49 -10.17
CA LEU A 53 -4.78 13.68 -9.89
C LEU A 53 -5.20 13.02 -8.56
N CYS A 54 -5.41 13.80 -7.50
CA CYS A 54 -6.20 13.36 -6.33
C CYS A 54 -7.68 13.68 -6.56
N SER A 55 -8.56 12.68 -6.76
CA SER A 55 -9.99 12.95 -6.99
C SER A 55 -10.94 12.09 -6.16
N LYS A 56 -11.89 12.79 -5.53
CA LYS A 56 -13.21 12.26 -5.15
C LYS A 56 -14.36 13.21 -5.53
N TYR A 57 -14.15 14.54 -5.53
CA TYR A 57 -15.21 15.55 -5.69
C TYR A 57 -14.86 16.75 -6.61
N GLY A 58 -14.03 16.56 -7.65
CA GLY A 58 -13.55 17.68 -8.48
C GLY A 58 -14.68 18.50 -9.13
N VAL A 59 -15.70 17.84 -9.69
CA VAL A 59 -16.77 18.51 -10.46
C VAL A 59 -17.75 19.26 -9.54
N GLU A 60 -18.14 18.67 -8.41
CA GLU A 60 -19.06 19.31 -7.46
C GLU A 60 -18.43 20.54 -6.79
N GLY A 61 -17.10 20.55 -6.61
CA GLY A 61 -16.36 21.71 -6.13
C GLY A 61 -16.43 22.91 -7.07
N ILE A 62 -16.43 22.68 -8.39
CA ILE A 62 -16.48 23.73 -9.42
C ILE A 62 -17.89 24.30 -9.53
N LEU A 63 -18.90 23.42 -9.59
CA LEU A 63 -20.31 23.84 -9.66
C LEU A 63 -20.73 24.72 -8.48
N ASN A 64 -20.12 24.50 -7.31
CA ASN A 64 -20.36 25.30 -6.11
C ASN A 64 -19.41 26.52 -5.97
N GLY A 65 -18.59 26.82 -6.98
CA GLY A 65 -17.62 27.94 -6.95
C GLY A 65 -16.50 27.78 -5.91
N LYS A 66 -16.30 26.57 -5.38
CA LYS A 66 -15.29 26.26 -4.35
C LYS A 66 -13.92 25.91 -4.94
N VAL A 67 -13.86 25.62 -6.24
CA VAL A 67 -12.65 25.26 -6.97
C VAL A 67 -12.62 26.02 -8.29
N ALA A 68 -11.48 26.66 -8.60
CA ALA A 68 -11.28 27.34 -9.87
C ALA A 68 -11.10 26.32 -11.02
N GLU A 69 -11.67 26.60 -12.18
CA GLU A 69 -11.55 25.78 -13.38
C GLU A 69 -10.08 25.54 -13.78
N ALA A 70 -9.22 26.54 -13.61
CA ALA A 70 -7.78 26.41 -13.84
C ALA A 70 -7.13 25.25 -13.04
N LYS A 71 -7.66 24.91 -11.85
CA LYS A 71 -7.18 23.77 -11.05
C LYS A 71 -7.67 22.43 -11.61
N LEU A 72 -8.80 22.40 -12.30
CA LEU A 72 -9.24 21.24 -13.05
C LEU A 72 -8.36 21.03 -14.28
N ASP A 73 -8.06 22.09 -15.02
CA ASP A 73 -7.20 22.03 -16.21
C ASP A 73 -5.79 21.53 -15.87
N GLU A 74 -5.21 21.99 -14.75
CA GLU A 74 -3.93 21.50 -14.24
C GLU A 74 -4.00 19.98 -13.98
N ALA A 75 -5.06 19.52 -13.31
CA ALA A 75 -5.24 18.12 -12.99
C ALA A 75 -5.45 17.25 -14.25
N LEU A 76 -6.18 17.76 -15.25
CA LEU A 76 -6.37 17.11 -16.53
C LEU A 76 -5.06 17.02 -17.32
N LYS A 77 -4.26 18.10 -17.38
CA LYS A 77 -2.94 18.07 -18.03
C LYS A 77 -2.04 16.98 -17.42
N ASN A 78 -2.05 16.83 -16.10
CA ASN A 78 -1.26 15.79 -15.43
C ASN A 78 -1.77 14.39 -15.76
N LEU A 79 -3.09 14.17 -15.81
CA LEU A 79 -3.68 12.90 -16.25
C LEU A 79 -3.29 12.57 -17.70
N TYR A 80 -3.45 13.53 -18.62
CA TYR A 80 -3.10 13.33 -20.02
C TYR A 80 -1.60 13.12 -20.23
N ALA A 81 -0.74 13.75 -19.43
CA ALA A 81 0.70 13.47 -19.47
C ALA A 81 1.01 12.01 -19.12
N VAL A 82 0.29 11.42 -18.16
CA VAL A 82 0.41 10.00 -17.83
C VAL A 82 -0.08 9.13 -18.98
N LEU A 83 -1.24 9.46 -19.57
CA LEU A 83 -1.76 8.70 -20.72
C LEU A 83 -0.84 8.75 -21.95
N MET A 84 -0.22 9.90 -22.22
CA MET A 84 0.79 10.02 -23.26
C MET A 84 2.01 9.15 -22.96
N ARG A 85 2.53 9.16 -21.71
CA ARG A 85 3.65 8.29 -21.30
C ARG A 85 3.34 6.80 -21.44
N LEU A 86 2.08 6.41 -21.23
CA LEU A 86 1.61 5.04 -21.42
C LEU A 86 1.43 4.66 -22.91
N GLY A 87 1.62 5.60 -23.83
CA GLY A 87 1.45 5.40 -25.27
C GLY A 87 0.00 5.25 -25.71
N TRP A 88 -0.95 5.80 -24.94
CA TRP A 88 -2.38 5.72 -25.26
C TRP A 88 -2.73 6.39 -26.61
N PHE A 89 -1.93 7.36 -27.04
CA PHE A 89 -2.16 8.13 -28.27
C PHE A 89 -1.21 7.74 -29.42
N ASP A 90 -0.40 6.69 -29.26
CA ASP A 90 0.65 6.31 -30.22
C ASP A 90 0.14 5.37 -31.34
N GLY A 91 -1.17 5.10 -31.41
CA GLY A 91 -1.80 4.20 -32.38
C GLY A 91 -2.23 2.85 -31.80
N SER A 92 -2.75 1.94 -32.65
CA SER A 92 -3.22 0.61 -32.24
C SER A 92 -2.39 -0.52 -32.87
N PRO A 93 -1.93 -1.51 -32.08
CA PRO A 93 -1.91 -1.52 -30.63
C PRO A 93 -0.77 -0.61 -30.14
N GLY A 94 -1.05 0.30 -29.20
CA GLY A 94 0.01 1.10 -28.55
C GLY A 94 1.02 0.21 -27.81
N ASN A 95 1.92 0.79 -27.03
CA ASN A 95 3.04 0.07 -26.41
C ASN A 95 2.68 -1.23 -25.65
N TYR A 96 1.46 -1.33 -25.12
CA TYR A 96 0.97 -2.50 -24.38
C TYR A 96 -0.28 -3.15 -25.00
N GLY A 97 -0.72 -2.70 -26.18
CA GLY A 97 -2.00 -3.14 -26.76
C GLY A 97 -1.99 -4.58 -27.31
N ALA A 98 -0.81 -5.20 -27.41
CA ALA A 98 -0.67 -6.61 -27.77
C ALA A 98 -0.86 -7.57 -26.59
N LEU A 99 -0.82 -7.07 -25.34
CA LEU A 99 -1.01 -7.89 -24.16
C LEU A 99 -2.44 -8.43 -24.10
N GLY A 100 -2.55 -9.74 -23.85
CA GLY A 100 -3.82 -10.46 -23.87
C GLY A 100 -3.97 -11.42 -22.70
N ARG A 101 -4.98 -12.29 -22.80
CA ARG A 101 -5.32 -13.26 -21.76
C ARG A 101 -4.18 -14.24 -21.47
N ASP A 102 -3.42 -14.61 -22.51
CA ASP A 102 -2.32 -15.57 -22.39
C ASP A 102 -1.14 -14.99 -21.59
N ASP A 103 -0.92 -13.67 -21.64
CA ASP A 103 0.09 -12.98 -20.82
C ASP A 103 -0.34 -12.90 -19.34
N ILE A 104 -1.65 -12.78 -19.08
CA ILE A 104 -2.21 -12.75 -17.72
C ILE A 104 -2.05 -14.11 -17.04
N CYS A 105 -2.40 -15.19 -17.74
CA CYS A 105 -2.40 -16.55 -17.20
C CYS A 105 -1.10 -17.31 -17.48
N SER A 106 0.02 -16.60 -17.69
CA SER A 106 1.31 -17.24 -17.91
C SER A 106 1.71 -18.12 -16.70
N PRO A 107 2.47 -19.21 -16.91
CA PRO A 107 2.96 -20.05 -15.80
C PRO A 107 3.71 -19.25 -14.74
N ALA A 108 4.50 -18.26 -15.15
CA ALA A 108 5.24 -17.38 -14.24
C ALA A 108 4.31 -16.52 -13.36
N SER A 109 3.24 -15.95 -13.94
CA SER A 109 2.24 -15.17 -13.18
C SER A 109 1.51 -16.04 -12.15
N LEU A 110 1.21 -17.29 -12.50
CA LEU A 110 0.54 -18.24 -11.62
C LEU A 110 1.44 -18.72 -10.49
N GLU A 111 2.71 -19.02 -10.78
CA GLU A 111 3.70 -19.42 -9.79
C GLU A 111 3.94 -18.31 -8.77
N LEU A 112 4.16 -17.07 -9.23
CA LEU A 112 4.33 -15.92 -8.36
C LEU A 112 3.09 -15.68 -7.48
N ALA A 113 1.90 -15.85 -8.03
CA ALA A 113 0.65 -15.74 -7.27
C ALA A 113 0.54 -16.85 -6.21
N ALA A 114 0.98 -18.08 -6.51
CA ALA A 114 1.01 -19.18 -5.57
C ALA A 114 2.01 -18.91 -4.43
N GLU A 115 3.23 -18.48 -4.75
CA GLU A 115 4.25 -18.10 -3.76
C GLU A 115 3.76 -16.98 -2.84
N SER A 116 3.17 -15.93 -3.41
CA SER A 116 2.66 -14.77 -2.64
C SER A 116 1.41 -15.11 -1.82
N GLY A 117 0.62 -16.09 -2.26
CA GLY A 117 -0.60 -16.55 -1.58
C GLY A 117 -0.32 -17.48 -0.41
N VAL A 118 0.86 -18.12 -0.36
CA VAL A 118 1.33 -18.81 0.84
C VAL A 118 1.70 -17.74 1.86
N THR A 119 0.75 -17.42 2.73
CA THR A 119 1.00 -16.53 3.88
C THR A 119 2.26 -16.98 4.61
N CYS A 120 3.04 -16.01 5.09
CA CYS A 120 4.10 -16.29 6.07
C CYS A 120 3.51 -17.22 7.13
N ARG A 121 3.94 -18.48 7.16
CA ARG A 121 3.53 -19.39 8.23
C ARG A 121 3.97 -18.73 9.52
N TYR A 122 3.02 -18.45 10.40
CA TYR A 122 3.36 -18.02 11.75
C TYR A 122 4.16 -19.14 12.39
N VAL A 123 5.46 -18.94 12.51
CA VAL A 123 6.33 -19.81 13.26
C VAL A 123 6.08 -19.46 14.72
N THR A 124 5.38 -20.34 15.44
CA THR A 124 5.20 -20.14 16.88
C THR A 124 6.57 -20.14 17.55
N PRO A 125 6.77 -19.43 18.68
CA PRO A 125 8.05 -19.46 19.38
C PRO A 125 8.54 -20.89 19.67
N LEU A 126 7.62 -21.83 19.92
CA LEU A 126 7.93 -23.26 20.08
C LEU A 126 8.50 -23.88 18.81
N VAL A 127 7.84 -23.69 17.67
CA VAL A 127 8.30 -24.22 16.37
C VAL A 127 9.60 -23.54 15.93
N GLY A 128 9.75 -22.25 16.20
CA GLY A 128 10.92 -21.46 15.84
C GLY A 128 12.14 -21.75 16.70
N LEU A 129 11.96 -21.93 18.01
CA LEU A 129 13.04 -22.35 18.91
C LEU A 129 13.39 -23.83 18.70
N GLY A 130 12.42 -24.65 18.29
CA GLY A 130 12.60 -26.06 17.96
C GLY A 130 13.55 -26.33 16.79
N SER A 131 13.81 -25.34 15.93
CA SER A 131 14.83 -25.48 14.87
C SER A 131 16.27 -25.24 15.35
N TYR A 132 16.45 -24.64 16.54
CA TYR A 132 17.76 -24.32 17.11
C TYR A 132 18.11 -25.17 18.33
N ALA A 133 17.12 -25.67 19.07
CA ALA A 133 17.33 -26.48 20.27
C ALA A 133 16.15 -27.45 20.50
N ASP A 134 16.37 -28.48 21.31
CA ASP A 134 15.28 -29.33 21.81
C ASP A 134 14.43 -28.53 22.81
N VAL A 135 13.27 -28.05 22.37
CA VAL A 135 12.39 -27.22 23.20
C VAL A 135 11.37 -28.09 23.91
N LYS A 136 11.53 -28.18 25.24
CA LYS A 136 10.54 -28.82 26.11
C LYS A 136 9.52 -27.77 26.56
N TYR A 137 8.25 -28.01 26.26
CA TYR A 137 7.14 -27.20 26.72
C TYR A 137 6.43 -27.88 27.90
N ALA A 138 6.19 -27.13 28.97
CA ALA A 138 5.30 -27.52 30.05
C ALA A 138 4.13 -26.52 30.10
N PRO A 139 2.88 -26.98 30.29
CA PRO A 139 1.77 -26.07 30.53
C PRO A 139 2.13 -25.17 31.74
N GLY A 140 2.01 -23.85 31.56
CA GLY A 140 2.21 -22.91 32.66
C GLY A 140 1.31 -23.28 33.82
N CYS A 141 1.83 -23.19 35.04
CA CYS A 141 1.00 -23.36 36.23
C CYS A 141 -0.15 -22.33 36.20
N THR A 142 -1.30 -22.69 36.77
CA THR A 142 -2.49 -21.82 36.86
C THR A 142 -2.19 -20.47 37.54
N ASP A 143 -1.11 -20.39 38.31
CA ASP A 143 -0.45 -19.18 38.77
C ASP A 143 1.07 -19.30 38.52
N VAL A 144 1.75 -18.18 38.24
CA VAL A 144 3.20 -18.06 37.92
C VAL A 144 4.16 -18.62 39.00
N LYS A 145 3.63 -19.20 40.08
CA LYS A 145 4.39 -19.88 41.12
C LYS A 145 4.44 -21.39 40.85
N CYS A 146 5.44 -21.83 40.08
CA CYS A 146 5.77 -23.26 39.99
C CYS A 146 6.15 -23.79 41.37
N LYS A 147 5.39 -24.77 41.90
CA LYS A 147 5.76 -25.50 43.11
C LYS A 147 6.64 -26.69 42.70
N SER A 148 7.94 -26.53 42.93
CA SER A 148 9.04 -27.50 42.79
C SER A 148 9.41 -27.97 41.38
N ASP A 149 10.73 -28.02 41.16
CA ASP A 149 11.41 -28.50 39.96
C ASP A 149 11.05 -29.96 39.64
N LEU A 150 10.06 -30.16 38.76
CA LEU A 150 9.86 -31.45 38.12
C LEU A 150 10.63 -31.49 36.80
N GLU A 151 11.86 -32.01 36.87
CA GLU A 151 12.51 -32.61 35.72
C GLU A 151 11.63 -33.76 35.22
N LEU A 152 10.94 -33.57 34.10
CA LEU A 152 10.27 -34.64 33.39
C LEU A 152 10.88 -34.75 31.99
N LYS A 153 11.60 -35.85 31.79
CA LYS A 153 12.11 -36.29 30.48
C LYS A 153 10.92 -36.68 29.61
N ALA A 154 10.75 -36.02 28.46
CA ALA A 154 9.92 -36.53 27.39
C ALA A 154 10.77 -37.46 26.52
N THR A 155 10.39 -38.73 26.46
CA THR A 155 10.84 -39.68 25.44
C THR A 155 9.65 -39.95 24.53
N GLN A 156 9.89 -39.77 23.23
CA GLN A 156 9.09 -40.08 22.02
C GLN A 156 7.57 -39.92 22.07
#